data_AF-A0A519SRK9-F1
#
_entry.id   AF-A0A519SRK9-F1
#
_cell.length_a   1.000
_cell.length_b   1.000
_cell.length_c   1.000
_cell.angle_alpha   90.00
_cell.angle_beta   90.00
_cell.angle_gamma   90.00
#
_symmetry.space_group_name_H-M   'P 1'
#
loop_
_entity.id
_entity.type
_entity.pdbx_description
1 polymer ?
#
loop_
_entity_poly.entity_id
_entity_poly.type
_entity_poly.pdbx_seq_one_letter_code
_entity_poly.pdbx_strand_id
1 'polypeptide(L)'
;MCLVGGSVPSGNGNGTTAGLHTTNISVVTPNGTAREIGTLRFRNYNSIRGKYIIQSSDVYNGIVTARCNAASQPTTAPYDVWRYAYLKVVAPQQNVWFSDRRQVWFQNDSLLAGPATYELDNVPATVVGYDIQDPWNVQRVAPTAAQTLGSTARRFVFPDASAQSTHRLLLADANAWLVPPAAAHITFRAIDAAKPNFVIITHPQLMKSAGGVPNAARAYASYRASTAGGRYDTLMVTAPQLYDQFHYGERSVIALRHFALWLVNSSTAVQTKNLLLLGKGIGPGTQTGQTYIIEGGGILADYTSRILGENGLDLVPISTASTSDNFLSSDWPNNNFVARMPTGRVPATSPQEVMNYLLKLQQHEEKLTTYNAADPQTWRKN
;
A
#
# COMPACT_ATOMS: atom_id res chain seq x y z
N MET A 1 -5.33 18.39 18.92
CA MET A 1 -4.69 17.20 18.34
C MET A 1 -5.68 16.06 18.25
N CYS A 2 -5.75 15.37 17.13
CA CYS A 2 -6.43 14.09 16.98
C CYS A 2 -5.38 13.02 16.70
N LEU A 3 -5.45 11.91 17.43
CA LEU A 3 -4.50 10.80 17.35
C LEU A 3 -5.29 9.51 17.14
N VAL A 4 -4.87 8.69 16.18
CA VAL A 4 -5.40 7.34 15.99
C VAL A 4 -4.27 6.34 16.11
N GLY A 5 -4.47 5.31 16.92
CA GLY A 5 -3.50 4.25 17.13
C GLY A 5 -4.13 2.99 17.70
N GLY A 6 -3.33 1.94 17.83
CA GLY A 6 -3.75 0.65 18.34
C GLY A 6 -2.55 -0.29 18.53
N SER A 7 -2.81 -1.50 19.01
CA SER A 7 -1.80 -2.56 19.11
C SER A 7 -1.83 -3.41 17.84
N VAL A 8 -0.67 -3.97 17.49
CA VAL A 8 -0.52 -4.90 16.38
C VAL A 8 -0.23 -6.30 16.91
N PRO A 9 -0.77 -7.36 16.28
CA PRO A 9 -0.33 -8.72 16.56
C PRO A 9 1.18 -8.84 16.38
N SER A 10 1.85 -9.62 17.23
CA SER A 10 3.25 -9.98 16.99
C SER A 10 3.38 -10.79 15.70
N GLY A 11 4.43 -10.54 14.91
CA GLY A 11 4.67 -11.23 13.63
C GLY A 11 4.85 -12.75 13.80
N ASN A 12 5.22 -13.18 15.01
CA ASN A 12 5.39 -14.58 15.38
C ASN A 12 4.09 -15.34 15.68
N GLY A 13 2.91 -14.78 15.40
CA GLY A 13 1.62 -15.49 15.49
C GLY A 13 1.19 -15.86 16.91
N ASN A 14 1.91 -15.40 17.94
CA ASN A 14 1.76 -15.92 19.29
C ASN A 14 0.63 -15.27 20.10
N GLY A 15 -0.09 -14.28 19.54
CA GLY A 15 -1.34 -13.75 20.12
C GLY A 15 -1.24 -13.15 21.54
N THR A 16 -0.03 -13.05 22.10
CA THR A 16 0.19 -12.90 23.55
C THR A 16 -0.07 -11.49 24.08
N THR A 17 -0.38 -10.53 23.22
CA THR A 17 -0.76 -9.16 23.61
C THR A 17 -2.27 -8.92 23.53
N ALA A 18 -3.10 -9.92 23.21
CA ALA A 18 -4.55 -9.75 23.23
C ALA A 18 -5.04 -9.43 24.65
N GLY A 19 -5.61 -8.24 24.85
CA GLY A 19 -6.10 -7.82 26.16
C GLY A 19 -6.55 -6.36 26.18
N LEU A 20 -6.70 -5.80 27.36
CA LEU A 20 -6.93 -4.36 27.50
C LEU A 20 -5.59 -3.63 27.41
N HIS A 21 -5.44 -2.78 26.42
CA HIS A 21 -4.32 -1.87 26.27
C HIS A 21 -4.70 -0.50 26.81
N THR A 22 -3.73 0.14 27.46
CA THR A 22 -3.87 1.50 27.96
C THR A 22 -2.64 2.29 27.52
N THR A 23 -2.83 3.41 26.82
CA THR A 23 -1.73 4.25 26.33
C THR A 23 -1.90 5.66 26.85
N ASN A 24 -0.93 6.15 27.60
CA ASN A 24 -0.89 7.54 28.08
C ASN A 24 -0.35 8.44 26.98
N ILE A 25 -1.05 9.54 26.75
CA ILE A 25 -0.71 10.55 25.76
C ILE A 25 -0.27 11.80 26.51
N SER A 26 0.94 12.25 26.22
CA SER A 26 1.54 13.42 26.84
C SER A 26 2.10 14.36 25.78
N VAL A 27 2.25 15.63 26.15
CA VAL A 27 3.02 16.63 25.40
C VAL A 27 4.23 17.00 26.23
N VAL A 28 5.40 17.08 25.58
CA VAL A 28 6.64 17.46 26.25
C VAL A 28 6.73 18.99 26.21
N THR A 29 6.79 19.60 27.39
CA THR A 29 6.93 21.05 27.54
C THR A 29 8.35 21.49 27.14
N PRO A 30 8.58 22.79 26.88
CA PRO A 30 9.92 23.33 26.60
C PRO A 30 11.01 22.91 27.60
N ASN A 31 10.62 22.69 28.86
CA ASN A 31 11.53 22.31 29.94
C ASN A 31 11.80 20.78 29.99
N GLY A 32 11.31 20.02 29.01
CA GLY A 32 11.48 18.56 28.92
C GLY A 32 10.50 17.75 29.78
N THR A 33 9.61 18.40 30.54
CA THR A 33 8.61 17.70 31.37
C THR A 33 7.44 17.22 30.51
N ALA A 34 7.00 15.98 30.69
CA ALA A 34 5.82 15.46 30.01
C ALA A 34 4.54 15.83 30.78
N ARG A 35 3.64 16.58 30.15
CA ARG A 35 2.29 16.87 30.65
C ARG A 35 1.32 15.87 30.03
N GLU A 36 0.70 15.03 30.84
CA GLU A 36 -0.33 14.12 30.34
C GLU A 36 -1.56 14.90 29.87
N ILE A 37 -2.02 14.61 28.66
CA ILE A 37 -3.18 15.23 28.02
C ILE A 37 -4.36 14.26 27.88
N GLY A 38 -4.12 12.97 28.14
CA GLY A 38 -5.16 11.97 28.33
C GLY A 38 -4.67 10.56 28.10
N THR A 39 -5.61 9.62 28.09
CA THR A 39 -5.34 8.19 27.97
C THR A 39 -6.23 7.59 26.88
N LEU A 40 -5.69 6.62 26.14
CA LEU A 40 -6.43 5.78 25.20
C LEU A 40 -6.56 4.38 25.78
N ARG A 41 -7.77 3.80 25.75
CA ARG A 41 -8.04 2.44 26.21
C ARG A 41 -8.73 1.64 25.12
N PHE A 42 -8.13 0.54 24.69
CA PHE A 42 -8.65 -0.27 23.59
C PHE A 42 -8.41 -1.75 23.87
N ARG A 43 -9.22 -2.62 23.26
CA ARG A 43 -9.13 -4.07 23.47
C ARG A 43 -8.52 -4.76 22.26
N ASN A 44 -7.69 -5.76 22.54
CA ASN A 44 -6.99 -6.57 21.55
C ASN A 44 -6.32 -5.65 20.52
N TYR A 45 -6.45 -5.99 19.25
CA TYR A 45 -5.86 -5.25 18.13
C TYR A 45 -6.76 -4.15 17.57
N ASN A 46 -7.75 -3.67 18.34
CA ASN A 46 -8.62 -2.59 17.90
C ASN A 46 -7.85 -1.27 17.84
N SER A 47 -8.15 -0.46 16.82
CA SER A 47 -7.71 0.94 16.77
C SER A 47 -8.67 1.83 17.56
N ILE A 48 -8.13 2.87 18.18
CA ILE A 48 -8.91 3.90 18.87
C ILE A 48 -8.46 5.32 18.47
N ARG A 49 -9.41 6.26 18.53
CA ARG A 49 -9.19 7.69 18.25
C ARG A 49 -9.33 8.51 19.53
N GLY A 50 -8.37 9.40 19.77
CA GLY A 50 -8.44 10.43 20.82
C GLY A 50 -8.43 11.85 20.24
N LYS A 51 -9.06 12.79 20.95
CA LYS A 51 -8.99 14.23 20.66
C LYS A 51 -8.57 14.95 21.94
N TYR A 52 -7.48 15.70 21.86
CA TYR A 52 -6.84 16.36 23.00
C TYR A 52 -6.53 17.81 22.69
N ILE A 53 -6.57 18.67 23.71
CA ILE A 53 -6.22 20.09 23.62
C ILE A 53 -4.72 20.24 23.88
N ILE A 54 -4.02 20.87 22.94
CA ILE A 54 -2.64 21.34 23.11
C ILE A 54 -2.73 22.80 23.56
N GLN A 55 -1.95 23.16 24.55
CA GLN A 55 -1.85 24.53 25.06
C GLN A 55 -0.72 25.27 24.33
N SER A 56 -0.77 26.59 24.30
CA SER A 56 0.31 27.42 23.72
C SER A 56 1.65 27.16 24.42
N SER A 57 1.64 26.86 25.72
CA SER A 57 2.81 26.50 26.54
C SER A 57 3.46 25.16 26.16
N ASP A 58 2.78 24.31 25.39
CA ASP A 58 3.33 23.03 24.91
C ASP A 58 4.10 23.18 23.58
N VAL A 59 4.06 24.37 22.97
CA VAL A 59 4.73 24.66 21.69
C VAL A 59 6.09 25.31 21.97
N TYR A 60 7.16 24.73 21.45
CA TYR A 60 8.51 25.28 21.54
C TYR A 60 9.11 25.45 20.16
N ASN A 61 9.43 26.70 19.75
CA ASN A 61 9.95 27.02 18.42
C ASN A 61 9.11 26.43 17.26
N GLY A 62 7.79 26.45 17.41
CA GLY A 62 6.85 25.89 16.42
C GLY A 62 6.74 24.36 16.42
N ILE A 63 7.46 23.66 17.31
CA ILE A 63 7.45 22.21 17.45
C ILE A 63 6.57 21.83 18.64
N VAL A 64 5.70 20.83 18.45
CA VAL A 64 5.00 20.13 19.53
C VAL A 64 5.48 18.69 19.56
N THR A 65 6.05 18.29 20.69
CA THR A 65 6.53 16.91 20.88
C THR A 65 5.46 16.12 21.63
N ALA A 66 4.74 15.25 20.93
CA ALA A 66 3.83 14.30 21.55
C ALA A 66 4.57 13.03 21.96
N ARG A 67 4.36 12.56 23.19
CA ARG A 67 4.88 11.30 23.71
C ARG A 67 3.71 10.39 24.03
N CYS A 68 3.78 9.15 23.55
CA CYS A 68 2.76 8.14 23.80
C CYS A 68 3.44 6.92 24.39
N ASN A 69 3.02 6.51 25.59
CA ASN A 69 3.62 5.39 26.31
C ASN A 69 2.54 4.38 26.68
N ALA A 70 2.82 3.08 26.53
CA ALA A 70 1.96 2.05 27.11
C ALA A 70 1.96 2.21 28.65
N ALA A 71 0.78 2.31 29.23
CA ALA A 71 0.60 2.39 30.67
C ALA A 71 0.83 1.00 31.26
N SER A 72 1.65 0.92 32.32
CA SER A 72 1.98 -0.33 33.01
C SER A 72 2.68 -1.36 32.11
N GLN A 73 3.75 -0.93 31.44
CA GLN A 73 4.56 -1.81 30.58
C GLN A 73 5.11 -3.01 31.38
N PRO A 74 4.92 -4.26 30.91
CA PRO A 74 5.51 -5.43 31.54
C PRO A 74 7.05 -5.32 31.62
N THR A 75 7.64 -5.81 32.70
CA THR A 75 9.11 -5.82 32.87
C THR A 75 9.78 -6.91 32.03
N THR A 76 9.02 -7.91 31.60
CA THR A 76 9.45 -9.00 30.73
C THR A 76 8.52 -9.13 29.52
N ALA A 77 9.04 -9.65 28.41
CA ALA A 77 8.25 -9.89 27.22
C ALA A 77 7.07 -10.87 27.49
N PRO A 78 5.93 -10.71 26.80
CA PRO A 78 5.65 -9.74 25.74
C PRO A 78 5.35 -8.34 26.29
N TYR A 79 5.95 -7.32 25.67
CA TYR A 79 5.67 -5.93 25.97
C TYR A 79 4.35 -5.47 25.33
N ASP A 80 3.65 -4.52 25.95
CA ASP A 80 2.57 -3.81 25.29
C ASP A 80 3.16 -2.84 24.25
N VAL A 81 2.76 -3.03 22.99
CA VAL A 81 3.25 -2.26 21.86
C VAL A 81 2.10 -1.44 21.30
N TRP A 82 2.32 -0.13 21.22
CA TRP A 82 1.40 0.82 20.62
C TRP A 82 2.01 1.43 19.35
N ARG A 83 1.18 1.60 18.32
CA ARG A 83 1.52 2.34 17.09
C ARG A 83 0.44 3.37 16.80
N TYR A 84 0.84 4.51 16.24
CA TYR A 84 -0.10 5.48 15.67
C TYR A 84 -0.20 5.31 14.16
N ALA A 85 -1.41 5.47 13.63
CA ALA A 85 -1.69 5.52 12.20
C ALA A 85 -1.53 6.96 11.67
N TYR A 86 -2.09 7.93 12.38
CA TYR A 86 -1.94 9.34 12.03
C TYR A 86 -2.11 10.25 13.25
N LEU A 87 -1.55 11.46 13.13
CA LEU A 87 -1.73 12.57 14.05
C LEU A 87 -2.17 13.80 13.24
N LYS A 88 -3.27 14.43 13.65
CA LYS A 88 -3.78 15.67 13.04
C LYS A 88 -3.79 16.79 14.08
N VAL A 89 -3.11 17.89 13.80
CA VAL A 89 -3.17 19.12 14.61
C VAL A 89 -4.06 20.14 13.89
N VAL A 90 -4.91 20.82 14.66
CA VAL A 90 -5.65 21.99 14.21
C VAL A 90 -5.18 23.12 15.12
N ALA A 91 -4.63 24.17 14.53
CA ALA A 91 -4.07 25.31 15.24
C ALA A 91 -4.35 26.59 14.43
N PRO A 92 -4.45 27.76 15.08
CA PRO A 92 -4.45 29.04 14.39
C PRO A 92 -3.16 29.19 13.57
N GLN A 93 -3.28 29.81 12.40
CA GLN A 93 -2.14 30.09 11.52
C GLN A 93 -2.17 31.57 11.14
N GLN A 94 -1.00 32.16 10.92
CA GLN A 94 -0.90 33.46 10.26
C GLN A 94 -1.51 33.41 8.86
N ASN A 95 -2.16 34.50 8.46
CA ASN A 95 -2.76 34.71 7.15
C ASN A 95 -1.69 35.09 6.11
N VAL A 96 -0.69 34.24 5.95
CA VAL A 96 0.41 34.42 4.99
C VAL A 96 0.60 33.15 4.18
N TRP A 97 0.97 33.33 2.91
CA TRP A 97 1.46 32.23 2.09
C TRP A 97 2.94 31.97 2.41
N PHE A 98 3.19 30.81 3.02
CA PHE A 98 4.56 30.35 3.29
C PHE A 98 5.22 29.86 2.00
N SER A 99 6.48 30.24 1.76
CA SER A 99 7.20 29.98 0.51
C SER A 99 7.44 28.49 0.20
N ASP A 100 7.35 27.63 1.21
CA ASP A 100 7.48 26.17 1.10
C ASP A 100 6.14 25.47 0.79
N ARG A 101 5.03 26.23 0.73
CA ARG A 101 3.70 25.68 0.45
C ARG A 101 3.32 25.85 -1.01
N ARG A 102 2.65 24.81 -1.52
CA ARG A 102 2.00 24.80 -2.84
C ARG A 102 0.48 24.88 -2.75
N GLN A 103 -0.06 24.58 -1.58
CA GLN A 103 -1.48 24.60 -1.31
C GLN A 103 -1.79 24.82 0.18
N VAL A 104 -2.97 25.34 0.46
CA VAL A 104 -3.52 25.52 1.81
C VAL A 104 -4.97 25.06 1.81
N TRP A 105 -5.29 24.07 2.64
CA TRP A 105 -6.66 23.60 2.85
C TRP A 105 -7.24 24.21 4.12
N PHE A 106 -8.51 24.58 4.09
CA PHE A 106 -9.27 25.03 5.25
C PHE A 106 -10.76 24.73 5.11
N GLN A 107 -11.48 24.93 6.20
CA GLN A 107 -12.94 24.93 6.23
C GLN A 107 -13.38 26.27 6.82
N ASN A 108 -14.54 26.75 6.40
CA ASN A 108 -15.17 27.85 7.11
C ASN A 108 -15.62 27.40 8.51
N ASP A 109 -15.56 28.33 9.46
CA ASP A 109 -16.10 28.11 10.80
C ASP A 109 -17.63 28.28 10.80
N SER A 110 -18.29 27.55 11.69
CA SER A 110 -19.72 27.65 12.04
C SER A 110 -20.15 29.05 12.51
N LEU A 111 -19.21 29.89 12.94
CA LEU A 111 -19.49 31.27 13.37
C LEU A 111 -19.51 32.31 12.24
N LEU A 112 -19.33 31.88 10.98
CA LEU A 112 -19.23 32.76 9.83
C LEU A 112 -20.59 33.32 9.37
N ALA A 113 -20.81 34.62 9.50
CA ALA A 113 -22.10 35.26 9.17
C ALA A 113 -22.34 35.58 7.68
N GLY A 114 -21.51 35.09 6.75
CA GLY A 114 -21.60 35.39 5.32
C GLY A 114 -20.69 34.49 4.47
N PRO A 115 -20.36 34.87 3.22
CA PRO A 115 -19.41 34.15 2.39
C PRO A 115 -18.06 33.95 3.07
N ALA A 116 -17.48 32.76 2.93
CA ALA A 116 -16.15 32.49 3.45
C ALA A 116 -15.16 33.36 2.69
N THR A 117 -14.56 34.31 3.41
CA THR A 117 -13.58 35.23 2.87
C THR A 117 -12.25 34.96 3.53
N TYR A 118 -11.21 34.78 2.72
CA TYR A 118 -9.85 34.59 3.18
C TYR A 118 -8.96 35.62 2.51
N GLU A 119 -8.23 36.38 3.31
CA GLU A 119 -7.18 37.28 2.83
C GLU A 119 -5.84 36.72 3.29
N LEU A 120 -4.88 36.61 2.36
CA LEU A 120 -3.52 36.15 2.66
C LEU A 120 -2.51 37.11 2.06
N ASP A 121 -1.44 37.38 2.80
CA ASP A 121 -0.26 38.11 2.30
C ASP A 121 0.78 37.17 1.66
N ASN A 122 1.72 37.75 0.91
CA ASN A 122 2.80 37.04 0.20
C ASN A 122 2.33 35.96 -0.79
N VAL A 123 1.12 36.11 -1.34
CA VAL A 123 0.49 35.12 -2.22
C VAL A 123 1.02 35.26 -3.65
N PRO A 124 1.58 34.20 -4.27
CA PRO A 124 1.93 34.22 -5.69
C PRO A 124 0.73 34.57 -6.58
N ALA A 125 0.96 35.31 -7.67
CA ALA A 125 -0.10 35.70 -8.61
C ALA A 125 -0.81 34.50 -9.27
N THR A 126 -0.21 33.33 -9.19
CA THR A 126 -0.68 32.06 -9.73
C THR A 126 -1.60 31.31 -8.78
N VAL A 127 -1.75 31.75 -7.53
CA VAL A 127 -2.64 31.08 -6.57
C VAL A 127 -4.09 31.36 -6.89
N VAL A 128 -4.88 30.30 -6.84
CA VAL A 128 -6.31 30.29 -7.13
C VAL A 128 -7.04 29.58 -5.99
N GLY A 129 -8.27 30.00 -5.69
CA GLY A 129 -9.14 29.29 -4.77
C GLY A 129 -9.98 28.22 -5.46
N TYR A 130 -10.29 27.16 -4.72
CA TYR A 130 -11.16 26.08 -5.13
C TYR A 130 -12.11 25.72 -4.00
N ASP A 131 -13.40 25.65 -4.32
CA ASP A 131 -14.37 24.96 -3.49
C ASP A 131 -14.36 23.48 -3.88
N ILE A 132 -13.89 22.63 -2.97
CA ILE A 132 -13.71 21.19 -3.17
C ILE A 132 -14.69 20.39 -2.31
N GLN A 133 -15.79 21.01 -1.87
CA GLN A 133 -16.83 20.32 -1.11
C GLN A 133 -17.46 19.18 -1.94
N ASP A 134 -17.73 19.43 -3.22
CA ASP A 134 -18.13 18.41 -4.19
C ASP A 134 -16.95 18.07 -5.11
N PRO A 135 -16.36 16.86 -5.00
CA PRO A 135 -15.24 16.46 -5.85
C PRO A 135 -15.61 16.30 -7.34
N TRP A 136 -16.90 16.22 -7.67
CA TRP A 136 -17.38 16.10 -9.05
C TRP A 136 -17.71 17.46 -9.69
N ASN A 137 -17.77 18.52 -8.89
CA ASN A 137 -18.14 19.86 -9.32
C ASN A 137 -17.29 20.92 -8.63
N VAL A 138 -15.97 20.80 -8.73
CA VAL A 138 -15.02 21.73 -8.12
C VAL A 138 -15.20 23.14 -8.70
N GLN A 139 -15.51 24.13 -7.85
CA GLN A 139 -15.68 25.52 -8.27
C GLN A 139 -14.38 26.30 -8.11
N ARG A 140 -13.97 27.03 -9.16
CA ARG A 140 -12.76 27.87 -9.16
C ARG A 140 -13.09 29.30 -8.75
N VAL A 141 -12.31 29.86 -7.83
CA VAL A 141 -12.42 31.23 -7.30
C VAL A 141 -11.17 32.03 -7.66
N ALA A 142 -11.35 33.09 -8.43
CA ALA A 142 -10.27 34.01 -8.75
C ALA A 142 -9.94 34.92 -7.54
N PRO A 143 -8.66 35.24 -7.29
CA PRO A 143 -8.29 36.20 -6.26
C PRO A 143 -8.67 37.63 -6.66
N THR A 144 -9.00 38.45 -5.66
CA THR A 144 -9.08 39.92 -5.77
C THR A 144 -8.02 40.58 -4.88
N ALA A 145 -7.89 41.91 -4.93
CA ALA A 145 -7.08 42.63 -3.95
C ALA A 145 -7.64 42.42 -2.52
N ALA A 146 -6.75 42.27 -1.54
CA ALA A 146 -7.12 42.26 -0.13
C ALA A 146 -7.70 43.61 0.30
N GLN A 147 -8.62 43.61 1.25
CA GLN A 147 -9.24 44.81 1.82
C GLN A 147 -8.65 45.18 3.19
N THR A 148 -8.19 44.18 3.95
CA THR A 148 -7.72 44.32 5.34
C THR A 148 -6.22 44.12 5.51
N LEU A 149 -5.54 43.62 4.48
CA LEU A 149 -4.09 43.40 4.44
C LEU A 149 -3.39 44.37 3.47
N GLY A 150 -2.05 44.30 3.40
CA GLY A 150 -1.23 45.15 2.54
C GLY A 150 -1.49 44.98 1.04
N SER A 151 -0.94 45.89 0.22
CA SER A 151 -1.20 45.96 -1.24
C SER A 151 -0.80 44.70 -2.04
N THR A 152 0.09 43.87 -1.50
CA THR A 152 0.54 42.61 -2.08
C THR A 152 -0.38 41.42 -1.74
N ALA A 153 -1.24 41.59 -0.74
CA ALA A 153 -2.14 40.53 -0.29
C ALA A 153 -3.30 40.30 -1.28
N ARG A 154 -3.87 39.09 -1.20
CA ARG A 154 -4.96 38.64 -2.05
C ARG A 154 -6.13 38.16 -1.22
N ARG A 155 -7.33 38.40 -1.74
CA ARG A 155 -8.61 37.99 -1.16
C ARG A 155 -9.25 36.92 -2.01
N PHE A 156 -9.81 35.90 -1.36
CA PHE A 156 -10.58 34.83 -1.96
C PHE A 156 -11.95 34.80 -1.30
N VAL A 157 -13.02 34.82 -2.11
CA VAL A 157 -14.40 34.82 -1.61
C VAL A 157 -15.12 33.59 -2.15
N PHE A 158 -15.58 32.74 -1.25
CA PHE A 158 -16.34 31.53 -1.56
C PHE A 158 -17.81 31.77 -1.19
N PRO A 159 -18.67 32.11 -2.18
CA PRO A 159 -20.02 32.61 -1.92
C PRO A 159 -20.93 31.57 -1.25
N ASP A 160 -20.76 30.29 -1.60
CA ASP A 160 -21.64 29.21 -1.14
C ASP A 160 -21.23 28.68 0.25
N ALA A 161 -20.00 28.97 0.68
CA ALA A 161 -19.51 28.61 2.00
C ALA A 161 -20.00 29.63 3.06
N SER A 162 -20.88 29.20 3.95
CA SER A 162 -21.56 30.06 4.97
C SER A 162 -21.70 29.32 6.31
N ALA A 163 -22.19 29.97 7.38
CA ALA A 163 -22.46 29.29 8.66
C ALA A 163 -23.39 28.06 8.50
N GLN A 164 -24.32 28.10 7.54
CA GLN A 164 -25.28 27.03 7.29
C GLN A 164 -24.72 25.92 6.38
N SER A 165 -23.64 26.20 5.65
CA SER A 165 -23.00 25.25 4.74
C SER A 165 -21.49 25.30 4.91
N THR A 166 -20.94 24.36 5.69
CA THR A 166 -19.49 24.21 5.82
C THR A 166 -18.91 23.50 4.60
N HIS A 167 -18.00 24.16 3.91
CA HIS A 167 -17.35 23.67 2.70
C HIS A 167 -15.87 23.33 2.96
N ARG A 168 -15.33 22.43 2.15
CA ARG A 168 -13.90 22.17 2.08
C ARG A 168 -13.31 23.10 1.03
N LEU A 169 -12.42 23.99 1.45
CA LEU A 169 -11.85 25.03 0.60
C LEU A 169 -10.34 24.82 0.46
N LEU A 170 -9.82 25.16 -0.71
CA LEU A 170 -8.42 24.97 -1.07
C LEU A 170 -7.90 26.21 -1.79
N LEU A 171 -6.76 26.73 -1.37
CA LEU A 171 -5.95 27.62 -2.19
C LEU A 171 -4.80 26.80 -2.74
N ALA A 172 -4.55 26.87 -4.04
CA ALA A 172 -3.46 26.15 -4.67
C ALA A 172 -2.76 27.03 -5.70
N ASP A 173 -1.44 26.93 -5.75
CA ASP A 173 -0.63 27.55 -6.79
C ASP A 173 -0.87 26.82 -8.12
N ALA A 174 -1.51 27.50 -9.07
CA ALA A 174 -1.83 26.97 -10.38
C ALA A 174 -0.61 26.83 -11.31
N ASN A 175 0.61 27.07 -10.84
CA ASN A 175 1.85 26.68 -11.53
C ASN A 175 2.57 25.51 -10.84
N ALA A 176 2.14 25.10 -9.64
CA ALA A 176 2.77 24.05 -8.86
C ALA A 176 2.01 22.71 -8.94
N TRP A 177 1.54 22.36 -10.13
CA TRP A 177 0.76 21.14 -10.38
C TRP A 177 1.51 19.86 -9.98
N LEU A 178 0.76 18.91 -9.43
CA LEU A 178 1.11 17.50 -9.51
C LEU A 178 0.63 16.98 -10.88
N VAL A 179 1.30 17.38 -11.97
CA VAL A 179 0.96 16.85 -13.30
C VAL A 179 1.35 15.37 -13.30
N PRO A 180 0.42 14.43 -13.51
CA PRO A 180 0.81 13.05 -13.71
C PRO A 180 1.71 12.96 -14.94
N PRO A 181 2.64 11.99 -14.99
CA PRO A 181 3.41 11.73 -16.21
C PRO A 181 2.47 11.59 -17.42
N ALA A 182 2.94 12.01 -18.59
CA ALA A 182 2.17 11.86 -19.82
C ALA A 182 1.75 10.39 -20.01
N ALA A 183 0.49 10.17 -20.39
CA ALA A 183 0.00 8.83 -20.66
C ALA A 183 0.79 8.20 -21.82
N ALA A 184 1.17 6.93 -21.65
CA ALA A 184 1.83 6.15 -22.68
C ALA A 184 0.82 5.23 -23.38
N HIS A 185 0.90 5.13 -24.71
CA HIS A 185 0.11 4.17 -25.46
C HIS A 185 0.72 2.77 -25.31
N ILE A 186 -0.04 1.83 -24.75
CA ILE A 186 0.36 0.43 -24.58
C ILE A 186 -0.54 -0.46 -25.43
N THR A 187 0.04 -1.39 -26.17
CA THR A 187 -0.69 -2.40 -26.94
C THR A 187 -0.72 -3.72 -26.19
N PHE A 188 -1.93 -4.22 -25.93
CA PHE A 188 -2.11 -5.49 -25.25
C PHE A 188 -2.22 -6.64 -26.24
N ARG A 189 -1.61 -7.77 -25.88
CA ARG A 189 -1.89 -9.04 -26.56
C ARG A 189 -3.32 -9.46 -26.25
N ALA A 190 -4.08 -9.86 -27.27
CA ALA A 190 -5.37 -10.53 -27.08
C ALA A 190 -5.15 -11.89 -26.38
N ILE A 191 -5.82 -12.08 -25.24
CA ILE A 191 -5.81 -13.31 -24.45
C ILE A 191 -7.22 -13.88 -24.43
N ASP A 192 -7.35 -15.14 -24.80
CA ASP A 192 -8.58 -15.91 -24.63
C ASP A 192 -8.56 -16.56 -23.24
N ALA A 193 -9.29 -15.98 -22.30
CA ALA A 193 -9.29 -16.40 -20.89
C ALA A 193 -9.81 -17.82 -20.66
N ALA A 194 -10.65 -18.34 -21.57
CA ALA A 194 -11.27 -19.65 -21.41
C ALA A 194 -10.28 -20.79 -21.66
N LYS A 195 -9.29 -20.60 -22.54
CA LYS A 195 -8.37 -21.66 -23.01
C LYS A 195 -7.36 -22.16 -21.97
N PRO A 196 -6.52 -21.32 -21.35
CA PRO A 196 -5.39 -21.80 -20.57
C PRO A 196 -5.83 -22.51 -19.28
N ASN A 197 -5.18 -23.62 -18.95
CA ASN A 197 -5.39 -24.36 -17.70
C ASN A 197 -4.15 -24.36 -16.78
N PHE A 198 -3.04 -23.77 -17.23
CA PHE A 198 -1.86 -23.50 -16.42
C PHE A 198 -1.30 -22.11 -16.72
N VAL A 199 -1.47 -21.19 -15.77
CA VAL A 199 -1.09 -19.78 -15.92
C VAL A 199 0.18 -19.51 -15.13
N ILE A 200 1.14 -18.84 -15.76
CA ILE A 200 2.41 -18.42 -15.16
C ILE A 200 2.47 -16.90 -15.18
N ILE A 201 2.51 -16.29 -14.00
CA ILE A 201 2.82 -14.87 -13.83
C ILE A 201 4.28 -14.77 -13.44
N THR A 202 5.08 -14.09 -14.26
CA THR A 202 6.53 -13.96 -14.05
C THR A 202 7.01 -12.52 -14.22
N HIS A 203 8.32 -12.32 -14.36
CA HIS A 203 8.95 -11.03 -14.54
C HIS A 203 9.95 -11.06 -15.71
N PRO A 204 10.10 -9.99 -16.52
CA PRO A 204 11.09 -9.96 -17.61
C PRO A 204 12.52 -10.33 -17.17
N GLN A 205 12.89 -10.03 -15.93
CA GLN A 205 14.18 -10.43 -15.35
C GLN A 205 14.41 -11.96 -15.38
N LEU A 206 13.36 -12.76 -15.18
CA LEU A 206 13.41 -14.22 -15.15
C LEU A 206 13.22 -14.86 -16.52
N MET A 207 12.92 -14.04 -17.54
CA MET A 207 12.82 -14.46 -18.94
C MET A 207 14.16 -14.40 -19.67
N LYS A 208 15.24 -14.00 -18.98
CA LYS A 208 16.60 -13.97 -19.51
C LYS A 208 17.20 -15.38 -19.56
N SER A 209 18.39 -15.48 -20.16
CA SER A 209 19.11 -16.73 -20.32
C SER A 209 19.67 -17.27 -18.99
N ALA A 210 19.75 -18.60 -18.89
CA ALA A 210 20.41 -19.33 -17.81
C ALA A 210 21.21 -20.50 -18.42
N GLY A 211 22.54 -20.43 -18.38
CA GLY A 211 23.40 -21.37 -19.10
C GLY A 211 23.04 -21.42 -20.59
N GLY A 212 22.81 -22.63 -21.12
CA GLY A 212 22.40 -22.85 -22.51
C GLY A 212 20.92 -22.60 -22.82
N VAL A 213 20.10 -22.21 -21.84
CA VAL A 213 18.66 -21.95 -22.02
C VAL A 213 18.43 -20.45 -22.26
N PRO A 214 17.91 -20.03 -23.42
CA PRO A 214 17.75 -18.60 -23.74
C PRO A 214 16.71 -17.85 -22.88
N ASN A 215 15.71 -18.57 -22.35
CA ASN A 215 14.64 -17.98 -21.56
C ASN A 215 14.17 -18.99 -20.49
N ALA A 216 14.57 -18.75 -19.24
CA ALA A 216 14.32 -19.69 -18.15
C ALA A 216 12.83 -19.86 -17.83
N ALA A 217 12.07 -18.76 -17.74
CA ALA A 217 10.63 -18.81 -17.50
C ALA A 217 9.87 -19.54 -18.62
N ARG A 218 10.26 -19.33 -19.89
CA ARG A 218 9.68 -20.03 -21.03
C ARG A 218 9.99 -21.53 -20.98
N ALA A 219 11.20 -21.93 -20.58
CA ALA A 219 11.53 -23.35 -20.42
C ALA A 219 10.60 -24.04 -19.40
N TYR A 220 10.26 -23.36 -18.30
CA TYR A 220 9.28 -23.85 -17.33
C TYR A 220 7.89 -24.03 -17.97
N ALA A 221 7.40 -23.03 -18.71
CA ALA A 221 6.13 -23.11 -19.42
C ALA A 221 6.12 -24.27 -20.45
N SER A 222 7.18 -24.39 -21.24
CA SER A 222 7.35 -25.46 -22.22
C SER A 222 7.36 -26.84 -21.57
N TYR A 223 7.98 -26.99 -20.39
CA TYR A 223 7.92 -28.24 -19.65
C TYR A 223 6.48 -28.59 -19.24
N ARG A 224 5.72 -27.65 -18.66
CA ARG A 224 4.30 -27.87 -18.30
C ARG A 224 3.42 -28.21 -19.51
N ALA A 225 3.72 -27.65 -20.68
CA ALA A 225 3.03 -27.99 -21.92
C ALA A 225 3.42 -29.38 -22.49
N SER A 226 4.57 -29.93 -22.08
CA SER A 226 5.06 -31.22 -22.58
C SER A 226 4.27 -32.41 -22.01
N THR A 227 4.44 -33.60 -22.62
CA THR A 227 3.83 -34.84 -22.10
C THR A 227 4.31 -35.13 -20.67
N ALA A 228 5.60 -34.97 -20.38
CA ALA A 228 6.15 -35.23 -19.05
C ALA A 228 5.65 -34.24 -18.00
N GLY A 229 5.45 -32.97 -18.37
CA GLY A 229 4.99 -31.92 -17.45
C GLY A 229 3.47 -31.74 -17.36
N GLY A 230 2.68 -32.63 -17.97
CA GLY A 230 1.22 -32.71 -17.77
C GLY A 230 0.34 -32.24 -18.93
N ARG A 231 0.89 -31.91 -20.10
CA ARG A 231 0.15 -31.48 -21.32
C ARG A 231 -0.79 -30.29 -21.07
N TYR A 232 -0.38 -29.33 -20.25
CA TYR A 232 -1.17 -28.15 -19.96
C TYR A 232 -1.20 -27.17 -21.15
N ASP A 233 -2.32 -26.46 -21.32
CA ASP A 233 -2.38 -25.24 -22.13
C ASP A 233 -1.86 -24.09 -21.27
N THR A 234 -0.65 -23.61 -21.63
CA THR A 234 0.10 -22.67 -20.82
C THR A 234 -0.08 -21.23 -21.28
N LEU A 235 -0.39 -20.34 -20.33
CA LEU A 235 -0.36 -18.89 -20.54
C LEU A 235 0.72 -18.27 -19.66
N MET A 236 1.75 -17.70 -20.28
CA MET A 236 2.78 -16.92 -19.57
C MET A 236 2.56 -15.43 -19.81
N VAL A 237 2.48 -14.67 -18.72
CA VAL A 237 2.36 -13.20 -18.69
C VAL A 237 3.34 -12.63 -17.68
N THR A 238 3.71 -11.35 -17.82
CA THR A 238 4.57 -10.69 -16.84
C THR A 238 3.78 -9.77 -15.91
N ALA A 239 4.23 -9.63 -14.66
CA ALA A 239 3.59 -8.73 -13.70
C ALA A 239 3.49 -7.28 -14.22
N PRO A 240 4.53 -6.69 -14.87
CA PRO A 240 4.42 -5.38 -15.52
C PRO A 240 3.28 -5.29 -16.55
N GLN A 241 3.10 -6.30 -17.40
CA GLN A 241 1.98 -6.31 -18.36
C GLN A 241 0.62 -6.28 -17.67
N LEU A 242 0.52 -6.98 -16.52
CA LEU A 242 -0.72 -6.99 -15.75
C LEU A 242 -0.98 -5.65 -15.06
N TYR A 243 0.05 -4.93 -14.61
CA TYR A 243 -0.13 -3.57 -14.07
C TYR A 243 -0.78 -2.66 -15.09
N ASP A 244 -0.26 -2.65 -16.33
CA ASP A 244 -0.82 -1.85 -17.41
C ASP A 244 -2.27 -2.25 -17.74
N GLN A 245 -2.53 -3.56 -17.88
CA GLN A 245 -3.82 -4.07 -18.36
C GLN A 245 -4.92 -4.13 -17.29
N PHE A 246 -4.57 -4.33 -16.01
CA PHE A 246 -5.51 -4.58 -14.91
C PHE A 246 -5.39 -3.60 -13.73
N HIS A 247 -4.48 -2.63 -13.81
CA HIS A 247 -4.29 -1.63 -12.76
C HIS A 247 -3.72 -0.29 -13.25
N TYR A 248 -4.02 0.09 -14.50
CA TYR A 248 -3.70 1.41 -15.07
C TYR A 248 -2.21 1.80 -15.00
N GLY A 249 -1.32 0.80 -15.03
CA GLY A 249 0.14 0.97 -14.96
C GLY A 249 0.69 1.10 -13.54
N GLU A 250 -0.14 1.18 -12.49
CA GLU A 250 0.34 1.19 -11.12
C GLU A 250 0.79 -0.23 -10.71
N ARG A 251 2.03 -0.33 -10.20
CA ARG A 251 2.58 -1.56 -9.64
C ARG A 251 1.77 -1.99 -8.42
N SER A 252 1.00 -3.08 -8.56
CA SER A 252 0.13 -3.55 -7.50
C SER A 252 -0.20 -5.03 -7.64
N VAL A 253 -0.24 -5.73 -6.52
CA VAL A 253 -0.75 -7.12 -6.44
C VAL A 253 -2.24 -7.20 -6.79
N ILE A 254 -2.97 -6.08 -6.73
CA ILE A 254 -4.37 -6.00 -7.17
C ILE A 254 -4.49 -6.27 -8.67
N ALA A 255 -3.51 -5.88 -9.48
CA ALA A 255 -3.47 -6.21 -10.91
C ALA A 255 -3.51 -7.72 -11.16
N LEU A 256 -2.70 -8.46 -10.38
CA LEU A 256 -2.64 -9.94 -10.44
C LEU A 256 -3.96 -10.56 -10.00
N ARG A 257 -4.61 -10.01 -8.96
CA ARG A 257 -5.94 -10.45 -8.50
C ARG A 257 -7.00 -10.21 -9.57
N HIS A 258 -7.07 -9.01 -10.15
CA HIS A 258 -8.03 -8.70 -11.20
C HIS A 258 -7.87 -9.64 -12.41
N PHE A 259 -6.63 -9.91 -12.81
CA PHE A 259 -6.32 -10.88 -13.85
C PHE A 259 -6.75 -12.31 -13.48
N ALA A 260 -6.44 -12.77 -12.27
CA ALA A 260 -6.85 -14.10 -11.80
C ALA A 260 -8.39 -14.25 -11.74
N LEU A 261 -9.10 -13.23 -11.24
CA LEU A 261 -10.56 -13.23 -11.22
C LEU A 261 -11.15 -13.20 -12.64
N TRP A 262 -10.56 -12.45 -13.56
CA TRP A 262 -10.97 -12.43 -14.97
C TRP A 262 -10.83 -13.81 -15.64
N LEU A 263 -9.72 -14.51 -15.39
CA LEU A 263 -9.51 -15.88 -15.86
C LEU A 263 -10.55 -16.84 -15.27
N VAL A 264 -10.73 -16.79 -13.96
CA VAL A 264 -11.64 -17.66 -13.21
C VAL A 264 -13.10 -17.46 -13.65
N ASN A 265 -13.52 -16.21 -13.87
CA ASN A 265 -14.88 -15.90 -14.33
C ASN A 265 -15.12 -16.27 -15.79
N SER A 266 -14.06 -16.54 -16.55
CA SER A 266 -14.12 -17.05 -17.93
C SER A 266 -13.98 -18.58 -18.00
N SER A 267 -13.93 -19.27 -16.85
CA SER A 267 -13.78 -20.73 -16.77
C SER A 267 -15.13 -21.41 -16.68
N THR A 268 -15.24 -22.60 -17.27
CA THR A 268 -16.36 -23.51 -16.95
C THR A 268 -16.19 -24.05 -15.52
N ALA A 269 -17.28 -24.49 -14.89
CA ALA A 269 -17.25 -25.00 -13.51
C ALA A 269 -16.35 -26.24 -13.32
N VAL A 270 -16.05 -26.98 -14.40
CA VAL A 270 -15.22 -28.19 -14.38
C VAL A 270 -13.75 -27.94 -14.73
N GLN A 271 -13.41 -26.74 -15.20
CA GLN A 271 -12.03 -26.43 -15.61
C GLN A 271 -11.22 -25.90 -14.43
N THR A 272 -10.27 -26.70 -13.96
CA THR A 272 -9.24 -26.24 -13.01
C THR A 272 -8.18 -25.42 -13.75
N LYS A 273 -7.96 -24.17 -13.31
CA LYS A 273 -6.83 -23.35 -13.77
C LYS A 273 -5.78 -23.24 -12.67
N ASN A 274 -4.60 -23.79 -12.92
CA ASN A 274 -3.46 -23.66 -12.01
C ASN A 274 -2.80 -22.29 -12.18
N LEU A 275 -2.37 -21.67 -11.09
CA LEU A 275 -1.63 -20.41 -11.09
C LEU A 275 -0.23 -20.61 -10.49
N LEU A 276 0.79 -20.34 -11.27
CA LEU A 276 2.17 -20.28 -10.81
C LEU A 276 2.66 -18.84 -10.79
N LEU A 277 3.07 -18.37 -9.63
CA LEU A 277 3.79 -17.13 -9.44
C LEU A 277 5.28 -17.44 -9.51
N LEU A 278 5.89 -17.18 -10.66
CA LEU A 278 7.29 -17.43 -10.91
C LEU A 278 8.07 -16.13 -10.69
N GLY A 279 8.43 -15.88 -9.44
CA GLY A 279 9.22 -14.73 -9.02
C GLY A 279 9.07 -14.44 -7.52
N LYS A 280 10.13 -13.89 -6.94
CA LYS A 280 10.13 -13.45 -5.56
C LYS A 280 9.22 -12.23 -5.38
N GLY A 281 8.48 -12.22 -4.28
CA GLY A 281 7.77 -11.04 -3.79
C GLY A 281 8.32 -10.65 -2.43
N ILE A 282 8.23 -9.37 -2.11
CA ILE A 282 8.69 -8.80 -0.84
C ILE A 282 7.50 -8.27 -0.04
N GLY A 283 7.49 -8.53 1.27
CA GLY A 283 6.45 -8.10 2.19
C GLY A 283 6.26 -6.58 2.17
N PRO A 284 5.01 -6.09 2.23
CA PRO A 284 4.75 -4.66 2.35
C PRO A 284 5.36 -4.16 3.65
N GLY A 285 6.38 -3.30 3.54
CA GLY A 285 7.12 -2.77 4.69
C GLY A 285 8.53 -3.34 4.87
N THR A 286 8.94 -4.33 4.08
CA THR A 286 10.35 -4.73 4.01
C THR A 286 11.11 -3.75 3.11
N GLN A 287 12.30 -3.35 3.55
CA GLN A 287 13.21 -2.51 2.76
C GLN A 287 14.21 -3.39 2.02
N THR A 288 14.64 -2.94 0.85
CA THR A 288 15.71 -3.61 0.08
C THR A 288 16.98 -3.69 0.93
N GLY A 289 17.57 -4.89 1.04
CA GLY A 289 18.76 -5.14 1.87
C GLY A 289 18.46 -5.55 3.32
N GLN A 290 17.19 -5.54 3.75
CA GLN A 290 16.81 -6.10 5.05
C GLN A 290 16.75 -7.62 5.01
N THR A 291 17.30 -8.25 6.05
CA THR A 291 17.26 -9.70 6.27
C THR A 291 16.14 -10.14 7.20
N TYR A 292 15.44 -9.19 7.84
CA TYR A 292 14.33 -9.43 8.77
C TYR A 292 13.22 -8.38 8.60
N ILE A 293 12.00 -8.73 8.99
CA ILE A 293 10.86 -7.80 9.04
C ILE A 293 11.01 -6.96 10.30
N ILE A 294 10.97 -5.62 10.19
CA ILE A 294 11.00 -4.77 11.38
C ILE A 294 9.70 -4.92 12.16
N GLU A 295 9.76 -5.55 13.33
CA GLU A 295 8.64 -5.69 14.27
C GLU A 295 8.50 -4.45 15.20
N GLY A 296 8.49 -3.23 14.66
CA GLY A 296 8.40 -2.01 15.47
C GLY A 296 8.74 -0.73 14.71
N GLY A 297 8.57 0.43 15.33
CA GLY A 297 9.12 1.71 14.85
C GLY A 297 8.47 2.38 13.63
N GLY A 298 7.55 1.70 12.93
CA GLY A 298 7.02 2.20 11.66
C GLY A 298 8.06 2.10 10.54
N ILE A 299 7.60 2.03 9.29
CA ILE A 299 8.47 2.02 8.12
C ILE A 299 8.19 3.30 7.34
N LEU A 300 9.25 4.05 7.04
CA LEU A 300 9.14 5.19 6.14
C LEU A 300 8.82 4.66 4.74
N ALA A 301 7.70 5.11 4.17
CA ALA A 301 7.19 4.63 2.89
C ALA A 301 8.24 4.73 1.78
N ASP A 302 9.05 5.78 1.81
CA ASP A 302 10.11 6.09 0.83
C ASP A 302 11.17 4.99 0.71
N TYR A 303 11.33 4.13 1.71
CA TYR A 303 12.30 3.01 1.69
C TYR A 303 11.68 1.67 1.28
N THR A 304 10.40 1.62 0.96
CA THR A 304 9.72 0.37 0.61
C THR A 304 9.84 0.06 -0.88
N SER A 305 9.81 -1.22 -1.27
CA SER A 305 9.73 -1.64 -2.68
C SER A 305 8.46 -1.15 -3.40
N ARG A 306 7.48 -0.63 -2.64
CA ARG A 306 6.32 0.04 -3.22
C ARG A 306 6.68 1.38 -3.84
N ILE A 307 7.53 2.17 -3.19
CA ILE A 307 7.97 3.49 -3.67
C ILE A 307 9.23 3.39 -4.53
N LEU A 308 10.20 2.59 -4.09
CA LEU A 308 11.48 2.38 -4.80
C LEU A 308 11.38 1.44 -6.01
N GLY A 309 10.19 0.87 -6.27
CA GLY A 309 10.00 -0.17 -7.27
C GLY A 309 10.60 -1.52 -6.87
N GLU A 310 10.71 -2.42 -7.84
CA GLU A 310 11.06 -3.82 -7.59
C GLU A 310 12.50 -4.08 -7.13
N ASN A 311 13.43 -3.15 -7.39
CA ASN A 311 14.85 -3.24 -7.03
C ASN A 311 15.53 -4.58 -7.41
N GLY A 312 15.05 -5.23 -8.48
CA GLY A 312 15.53 -6.54 -8.92
C GLY A 312 15.23 -7.70 -7.97
N LEU A 313 14.43 -7.49 -6.91
CA LEU A 313 14.12 -8.49 -5.88
C LEU A 313 12.62 -8.77 -5.74
N ASP A 314 11.78 -7.73 -5.82
CA ASP A 314 10.31 -7.82 -5.66
C ASP A 314 9.62 -7.95 -7.03
N LEU A 315 9.96 -9.03 -7.73
CA LEU A 315 9.65 -9.27 -9.15
C LEU A 315 8.18 -9.62 -9.42
N VAL A 316 7.55 -10.39 -8.53
CA VAL A 316 6.13 -10.73 -8.59
C VAL A 316 5.53 -10.43 -7.21
N PRO A 317 4.79 -9.32 -7.05
CA PRO A 317 4.43 -8.80 -5.74
C PRO A 317 3.54 -9.78 -4.96
N ILE A 318 3.56 -9.63 -3.65
CA ILE A 318 2.72 -10.38 -2.70
C ILE A 318 1.64 -9.47 -2.08
N SER A 319 0.71 -10.08 -1.36
CA SER A 319 -0.41 -9.41 -0.71
C SER A 319 0.00 -8.50 0.47
N THR A 320 -0.98 -8.03 1.24
CA THR A 320 -0.79 -7.20 2.44
C THR A 320 0.01 -7.91 3.55
N ALA A 321 0.21 -7.24 4.69
CA ALA A 321 1.07 -7.68 5.81
C ALA A 321 0.91 -9.15 6.25
N SER A 322 -0.27 -9.75 6.02
CA SER A 322 -0.46 -11.21 6.06
C SER A 322 -0.32 -11.77 4.65
N THR A 323 0.90 -12.18 4.30
CA THR A 323 1.26 -12.57 2.93
C THR A 323 0.61 -13.91 2.58
N SER A 324 -0.31 -13.90 1.62
CA SER A 324 -1.02 -15.10 1.15
C SER A 324 -1.40 -14.92 -0.31
N ASP A 325 -1.02 -15.88 -1.15
CA ASP A 325 -1.40 -15.88 -2.57
C ASP A 325 -2.81 -16.42 -2.81
N ASN A 326 -3.45 -17.05 -1.82
CA ASN A 326 -4.86 -17.50 -1.91
C ASN A 326 -5.81 -16.33 -2.16
N PHE A 327 -5.44 -15.13 -1.69
CA PHE A 327 -6.18 -13.90 -1.92
C PHE A 327 -6.29 -13.55 -3.42
N LEU A 328 -5.49 -14.12 -4.32
CA LEU A 328 -5.56 -13.77 -5.73
C LEU A 328 -6.85 -14.26 -6.40
N SER A 329 -7.37 -15.40 -5.96
CA SER A 329 -8.53 -16.05 -6.59
C SER A 329 -9.69 -16.35 -5.62
N SER A 330 -9.57 -15.98 -4.34
CA SER A 330 -10.67 -16.12 -3.37
C SER A 330 -11.70 -15.00 -3.46
N ASP A 331 -12.92 -15.28 -2.99
CA ASP A 331 -14.02 -14.31 -2.90
C ASP A 331 -14.17 -13.79 -1.45
N TRP A 332 -13.06 -13.26 -0.93
CA TRP A 332 -13.01 -12.72 0.43
C TRP A 332 -14.04 -11.60 0.72
N PRO A 333 -14.45 -10.74 -0.24
CA PRO A 333 -15.50 -9.74 0.03
C PRO A 333 -16.83 -10.37 0.44
N ASN A 334 -17.09 -11.61 -0.01
CA ASN A 334 -18.27 -12.39 0.35
C ASN A 334 -17.98 -13.45 1.41
N ASN A 335 -16.95 -13.23 2.25
CA ASN A 335 -16.53 -14.13 3.32
C ASN A 335 -16.16 -15.56 2.85
N ASN A 336 -15.74 -15.72 1.59
CA ASN A 336 -15.27 -16.97 1.04
C ASN A 336 -13.76 -16.91 0.77
N PHE A 337 -12.98 -17.50 1.67
CA PHE A 337 -11.51 -17.48 1.61
C PHE A 337 -10.90 -18.62 0.79
N VAL A 338 -11.73 -19.48 0.17
CA VAL A 338 -11.25 -20.58 -0.66
C VAL A 338 -10.73 -20.03 -1.99
N ALA A 339 -9.48 -20.34 -2.32
CA ALA A 339 -8.89 -19.97 -3.60
C ALA A 339 -9.58 -20.74 -4.74
N ARG A 340 -10.02 -20.03 -5.80
CA ARG A 340 -10.62 -20.65 -7.00
C ARG A 340 -9.57 -21.18 -7.99
N MET A 341 -8.29 -20.86 -7.78
CA MET A 341 -7.16 -21.40 -8.53
C MET A 341 -6.14 -22.02 -7.56
N PRO A 342 -5.73 -23.29 -7.75
CA PRO A 342 -4.55 -23.82 -7.07
C PRO A 342 -3.34 -22.94 -7.37
N THR A 343 -2.80 -22.29 -6.36
CA THR A 343 -1.76 -21.27 -6.50
C THR A 343 -0.47 -21.72 -5.85
N GLY A 344 0.62 -21.72 -6.62
CA GLY A 344 1.97 -21.99 -6.14
C GLY A 344 2.92 -20.83 -6.45
N ARG A 345 3.99 -20.70 -5.67
CA ARG A 345 5.03 -19.68 -5.90
C ARG A 345 6.41 -20.30 -5.91
N VAL A 346 7.22 -19.91 -6.90
CA VAL A 346 8.66 -20.15 -6.94
C VAL A 346 9.36 -18.81 -6.73
N PRO A 347 9.93 -18.54 -5.54
CA PRO A 347 10.46 -17.23 -5.18
C PRO A 347 11.86 -16.99 -5.77
N ALA A 348 11.97 -17.05 -7.10
CA ALA A 348 13.21 -16.82 -7.83
C ALA A 348 13.47 -15.33 -8.05
N THR A 349 14.72 -14.94 -7.97
CA THR A 349 15.27 -13.62 -8.31
C THR A 349 16.16 -13.67 -9.54
N SER A 350 16.65 -14.84 -9.94
CA SER A 350 17.48 -15.01 -11.14
C SER A 350 16.96 -16.09 -12.09
N PRO A 351 17.27 -16.01 -13.40
CA PRO A 351 17.00 -17.09 -14.36
C PRO A 351 17.57 -18.44 -13.93
N GLN A 352 18.75 -18.45 -13.30
CA GLN A 352 19.38 -19.69 -12.85
C GLN A 352 18.60 -20.36 -11.73
N GLU A 353 18.02 -19.60 -10.79
CA GLU A 353 17.15 -20.15 -9.75
C GLU A 353 15.88 -20.78 -10.32
N VAL A 354 15.31 -20.20 -11.39
CA VAL A 354 14.19 -20.79 -12.12
C VAL A 354 14.58 -22.16 -12.70
N MET A 355 15.74 -22.24 -13.36
CA MET A 355 16.23 -23.50 -13.93
C MET A 355 16.54 -24.53 -12.85
N ASN A 356 17.16 -24.13 -11.73
CA ASN A 356 17.44 -25.02 -10.61
C ASN A 356 16.14 -25.62 -10.03
N TYR A 357 15.07 -24.82 -9.91
CA TYR A 357 13.77 -25.35 -9.47
C TYR A 357 13.16 -26.27 -10.53
N LEU A 358 13.19 -25.89 -11.81
CA LEU A 358 12.66 -26.70 -12.90
C LEU A 358 13.31 -28.08 -12.97
N LEU A 359 14.63 -28.16 -12.83
CA LEU A 359 15.36 -29.44 -12.81
C LEU A 359 14.93 -30.33 -11.63
N LYS A 360 14.75 -29.74 -10.44
CA LYS A 360 14.22 -30.48 -9.28
C LYS A 360 12.81 -30.99 -9.54
N LEU A 361 11.94 -30.18 -10.15
CA LEU A 361 10.57 -30.59 -10.49
C LEU A 361 10.58 -31.76 -11.48
N GLN A 362 11.38 -31.67 -12.54
CA GLN A 362 11.54 -32.72 -13.55
C GLN A 362 12.00 -34.03 -12.93
N GLN A 363 13.06 -34.00 -12.12
CA GLN A 363 13.57 -35.17 -11.41
C GLN A 363 12.53 -35.76 -10.46
N HIS A 364 11.75 -34.92 -9.77
CA HIS A 364 10.71 -35.39 -8.87
C HIS A 364 9.54 -36.04 -9.64
N GLU A 365 9.05 -35.42 -10.71
CA GLU A 365 7.93 -35.92 -11.51
C GLU A 365 8.31 -37.18 -12.31
N GLU A 366 9.53 -37.27 -12.84
CA GLU A 366 10.06 -38.49 -13.48
C GLU A 366 10.00 -39.67 -12.51
N LYS A 367 10.45 -39.47 -11.26
CA LYS A 367 10.38 -40.48 -10.20
C LYS A 367 8.93 -40.79 -9.79
N LEU A 368 7.94 -39.92 -10.00
CA LEU A 368 6.54 -40.28 -9.72
C LEU A 368 6.03 -41.36 -10.67
N THR A 369 6.53 -41.39 -11.91
CA THR A 369 6.07 -42.29 -12.96
C THR A 369 6.93 -43.53 -13.16
N THR A 370 8.08 -43.62 -12.48
CA THR A 370 9.04 -44.72 -12.66
C THR A 370 9.45 -45.30 -11.32
N TYR A 371 9.13 -46.58 -11.09
CA TYR A 371 9.68 -47.34 -9.96
C TYR A 371 11.04 -47.93 -10.33
N ASN A 372 12.03 -47.79 -9.45
CA ASN A 372 13.35 -48.38 -9.60
C ASN A 372 13.72 -49.11 -8.30
N ALA A 373 14.03 -50.42 -8.37
CA ALA A 373 14.45 -51.18 -7.20
C ALA A 373 15.74 -50.64 -6.53
N ALA A 374 16.58 -49.92 -7.29
CA ALA A 374 17.78 -49.25 -6.78
C ALA A 374 17.52 -47.85 -6.19
N ASP A 375 16.34 -47.26 -6.43
CA ASP A 375 15.85 -46.06 -5.74
C ASP A 375 14.42 -46.36 -5.27
N PRO A 376 14.26 -47.08 -4.14
CA PRO A 376 12.97 -47.57 -3.67
C PRO A 376 12.02 -46.46 -3.19
N GLN A 377 12.40 -45.19 -3.33
CA GLN A 377 11.59 -44.01 -3.00
C GLN A 377 11.14 -43.97 -1.54
N THR A 378 11.96 -44.47 -0.62
CA THR A 378 11.70 -44.55 0.83
C THR A 378 11.48 -43.20 1.52
N TRP A 379 11.74 -42.09 0.81
CA TRP A 379 11.39 -40.73 1.23
C TRP A 379 9.89 -40.44 1.09
N ARG A 380 9.12 -41.27 0.38
CA ARG A 380 7.65 -41.21 0.35
C ARG A 380 7.11 -41.94 1.57
N LYS A 381 6.16 -41.33 2.29
CA LYS A 381 5.34 -42.09 3.24
C LYS A 381 4.42 -43.01 2.43
N ASN A 382 4.41 -44.29 2.80
CA ASN A 382 3.52 -45.33 2.26
C ASN A 382 2.06 -44.92 2.30
#